data_AF-A0A821UXX4-F1
#
_entry.id   AF-A0A821UXX4-F1
#
_cell.length_a   1.000
_cell.length_b   1.000
_cell.length_c   1.000
_cell.angle_alpha   90.00
_cell.angle_beta   90.00
_cell.angle_gamma   90.00
#
_symmetry.space_group_name_H-M   'P 1'
#
loop_
_entity.id
_entity.type
_entity.pdbx_description
1 polymer ?
#
loop_
_entity_poly.entity_id
_entity_poly.type
_entity_poly.pdbx_seq_one_letter_code
_entity_poly.pdbx_strand_id
1 'polypeptide(L)'
;YTERSLNEISLGGLLVAVVLRTIQFNMTRMRDKYLHTNCLAALANMSSQFQNLNTYVSKRIVSLFNLLARKHSKTLDLIQQQSKQQQQQTLTTNTSNDNIFNEYAQDLSIIEDVMRMVLEIINSCLT
;
A
#
# COMPACT_ATOMS: atom_id res chain seq x y z
N TYR A 1 -11.32 21.21 1.41
CA TYR A 1 -10.41 20.96 0.27
C TYR A 1 -9.63 22.25 0.09
N THR A 2 -8.32 22.26 0.28
CA THR A 2 -7.48 23.46 0.06
C THR A 2 -6.63 23.21 -1.18
N GLU A 3 -6.81 24.04 -2.20
CA GLU A 3 -5.98 23.99 -3.39
C GLU A 3 -4.56 24.40 -3.03
N ARG A 4 -3.57 23.65 -3.53
CA ARG A 4 -2.15 23.90 -3.25
C ARG A 4 -1.44 24.00 -4.58
N SER A 5 -0.85 25.16 -4.88
CA SER A 5 -0.05 25.33 -6.09
C SER A 5 1.18 24.43 -6.01
N LEU A 6 1.34 23.54 -6.99
CA LEU A 6 2.52 22.71 -7.16
C LEU A 6 3.31 23.29 -8.33
N ASN A 7 4.18 24.26 -8.03
CA ASN A 7 5.03 24.87 -9.04
C ASN A 7 6.17 23.90 -9.42
N GLU A 8 6.59 23.92 -10.69
CA GLU A 8 7.76 23.17 -11.19
C GLU A 8 7.66 21.64 -11.04
N ILE A 9 6.44 21.09 -11.10
CA ILE A 9 6.24 19.64 -11.17
C ILE A 9 6.19 19.20 -12.64
N SER A 10 6.97 18.18 -12.99
CA SER A 10 6.86 17.55 -14.31
C SER A 10 5.53 16.80 -14.44
N LEU A 11 5.08 16.59 -15.67
CA LEU A 11 3.88 15.79 -15.93
C LEU A 11 3.98 14.39 -15.32
N GLY A 12 5.16 13.76 -15.41
CA GLY A 12 5.44 12.47 -14.78
C GLY A 12 5.34 12.53 -13.26
N GLY A 13 5.91 13.56 -12.62
CA GLY A 13 5.79 13.76 -11.18
C GLY A 13 4.35 13.97 -10.71
N LEU A 14 3.55 14.70 -11.49
CA LEU A 14 2.12 14.87 -11.21
C LEU A 14 1.36 13.54 -11.33
N LEU A 15 1.64 12.75 -12.37
CA LEU A 15 1.02 11.44 -12.58
C LEU A 15 1.34 10.50 -11.41
N VAL A 16 2.61 10.45 -10.98
CA VAL A 16 3.03 9.67 -9.81
C VAL A 16 2.28 10.13 -8.56
N ALA A 17 2.17 11.43 -8.31
CA ALA A 17 1.45 11.95 -7.15
C ALA A 17 -0.03 11.54 -7.14
N VAL A 18 -0.69 11.52 -8.30
CA VAL A 18 -2.08 11.08 -8.45
C VAL A 18 -2.19 9.57 -8.18
N VAL A 19 -1.34 8.75 -8.80
CA VAL A 19 -1.37 7.30 -8.62
C VAL A 19 -1.09 6.90 -7.16
N LEU A 20 -0.12 7.53 -6.51
CA LEU A 20 0.14 7.32 -5.08
C LEU A 20 -1.07 7.67 -4.22
N ARG A 21 -1.80 8.74 -4.55
CA ARG A 21 -3.02 9.14 -3.84
C ARG A 21 -4.16 8.14 -4.08
N THR A 22 -4.28 7.59 -5.28
CA THR A 22 -5.25 6.54 -5.63
C THR A 22 -4.97 5.26 -4.83
N ILE A 23 -3.71 4.82 -4.78
CA ILE A 23 -3.30 3.66 -3.96
C ILE A 23 -3.60 3.93 -2.48
N GLN A 24 -3.21 5.09 -1.96
CA GLN A 24 -3.49 5.47 -0.58
C GLN A 24 -4.99 5.40 -0.25
N PHE A 25 -5.82 5.99 -1.11
CA PHE A 25 -7.27 6.01 -0.94
C PHE A 25 -7.86 4.60 -0.98
N ASN A 26 -7.42 3.79 -1.94
CA ASN A 26 -7.90 2.43 -2.07
C ASN A 26 -7.46 1.55 -0.87
N MET A 27 -6.26 1.76 -0.33
CA MET A 27 -5.73 0.97 0.80
C MET A 27 -6.41 1.34 2.12
N THR A 28 -6.96 2.54 2.21
CA THR A 28 -7.57 3.06 3.45
C THR A 28 -9.09 3.04 3.45
N ARG A 29 -9.76 3.10 2.29
CA ARG A 29 -11.22 3.28 2.24
C ARG A 29 -11.96 2.29 1.34
N MET A 30 -11.51 2.09 0.10
CA MET A 30 -12.31 1.34 -0.90
C MET A 30 -12.08 -0.17 -0.85
N ARG A 31 -10.86 -0.62 -0.50
CA ARG A 31 -10.48 -2.05 -0.51
C ARG A 31 -10.81 -2.76 -1.84
N ASP A 32 -10.71 -2.04 -2.95
CA ASP A 32 -10.85 -2.63 -4.27
C ASP A 32 -9.67 -3.56 -4.55
N LYS A 33 -10.00 -4.82 -4.83
CA LYS A 33 -9.06 -5.94 -4.97
C LYS A 33 -8.10 -5.78 -6.15
N TYR A 34 -8.45 -5.03 -7.18
CA TYR A 34 -7.71 -4.99 -8.44
C TYR A 34 -7.10 -3.62 -8.75
N LEU A 35 -7.69 -2.54 -8.22
CA LEU A 35 -7.23 -1.18 -8.49
C LEU A 35 -5.78 -0.97 -8.03
N HIS A 36 -5.37 -1.58 -6.91
CA HIS A 36 -3.98 -1.53 -6.44
C HIS A 36 -3.02 -2.15 -7.44
N THR A 37 -3.33 -3.34 -7.95
CA THR A 37 -2.48 -4.05 -8.92
C THR A 37 -2.29 -3.23 -10.19
N ASN A 38 -3.34 -2.59 -10.70
CA ASN A 38 -3.23 -1.72 -11.88
C ASN A 38 -2.38 -0.47 -11.59
N CYS A 39 -2.60 0.18 -10.45
CA CYS A 39 -1.80 1.34 -10.04
C CYS A 39 -0.32 0.97 -9.79
N LEU A 40 -0.07 -0.21 -9.23
CA LEU A 40 1.27 -0.78 -9.03
C LEU A 40 1.95 -1.04 -10.38
N ALA A 41 1.27 -1.71 -11.31
CA ALA A 41 1.80 -1.97 -12.65
C ALA A 41 2.16 -0.65 -13.37
N ALA A 42 1.28 0.35 -13.30
CA ALA A 42 1.55 1.67 -13.87
C ALA A 42 2.78 2.35 -13.24
N LEU A 43 2.92 2.30 -11.90
CA LEU A 43 4.07 2.88 -11.21
C LEU A 43 5.37 2.14 -11.53
N ALA A 44 5.36 0.81 -11.56
CA ALA A 44 6.52 0.00 -11.90
C ALA A 44 7.01 0.28 -13.32
N ASN A 45 6.09 0.43 -14.28
CA ASN A 45 6.43 0.78 -15.66
C ASN A 45 7.13 2.13 -15.77
N MET A 46 6.85 3.06 -14.85
CA MET A 46 7.44 4.40 -14.86
C MET A 46 8.66 4.53 -13.96
N SER A 47 8.83 3.65 -12.96
CA SER A 47 9.82 3.83 -11.88
C SER A 47 11.27 3.84 -12.38
N SER A 48 11.55 3.17 -13.50
CA SER A 48 12.86 3.17 -14.17
C SER A 48 13.28 4.52 -14.73
N GLN A 49 12.34 5.46 -14.89
CA GLN A 49 12.59 6.81 -15.41
C GLN A 49 12.52 7.88 -14.31
N PHE A 50 12.38 7.48 -13.05
CA PHE A 50 12.31 8.43 -11.94
C PHE A 50 13.67 9.06 -11.70
N GLN A 51 13.82 10.30 -12.16
CA GLN A 51 15.01 11.12 -12.01
C GLN A 51 14.57 12.48 -11.45
N ASN A 52 15.28 12.99 -10.44
CA ASN A 52 15.03 14.31 -9.86
C ASN A 52 13.55 14.55 -9.49
N LEU A 53 12.92 13.60 -8.78
CA LEU A 53 11.53 13.74 -8.34
C LEU A 53 11.33 15.01 -7.51
N ASN A 54 10.25 15.72 -7.81
CA ASN A 54 9.87 16.92 -7.07
C ASN A 54 9.69 16.58 -5.58
N THR A 55 10.18 17.45 -4.70
CA THR A 55 10.12 17.30 -3.24
C THR A 55 8.73 16.91 -2.72
N TYR A 56 7.66 17.41 -3.35
CA TYR A 56 6.30 17.04 -3.00
C TYR A 56 6.01 15.55 -3.24
N VAL A 57 6.43 15.02 -4.39
CA VAL A 57 6.25 13.61 -4.76
C VAL A 57 7.05 12.72 -3.82
N SER A 58 8.31 13.06 -3.54
CA SER A 58 9.16 12.32 -2.60
C SER A 58 8.54 12.26 -1.20
N LYS A 59 7.99 13.38 -0.71
CA LYS A 59 7.24 13.41 0.57
C LYS A 59 6.00 12.51 0.54
N ARG A 60 5.31 12.42 -0.60
CA ARG A 60 4.14 11.53 -0.76
C ARG A 60 4.55 10.06 -0.74
N ILE A 61 5.65 9.69 -1.39
CA ILE A 61 6.20 8.33 -1.37
C ILE A 61 6.50 7.89 0.06
N VAL A 62 7.27 8.70 0.81
CA VAL A 62 7.61 8.42 2.22
C VAL A 62 6.36 8.37 3.10
N SER A 63 5.41 9.28 2.89
CA SER A 63 4.14 9.28 3.63
C SER A 63 3.31 8.03 3.36
N LEU A 64 3.30 7.53 2.13
CA LEU A 64 2.61 6.29 1.77
C LEU A 64 3.30 5.09 2.45
N PHE A 65 4.63 5.02 2.41
CA PHE A 65 5.39 3.96 3.08
C PHE A 65 5.06 3.88 4.57
N ASN A 66 5.12 5.01 5.29
CA ASN A 66 4.83 5.05 6.73
C ASN A 66 3.37 4.62 7.04
N LEU A 67 2.42 5.01 6.18
CA LEU A 67 1.04 4.56 6.32
C LEU A 67 0.92 3.04 6.14
N LEU A 68 1.56 2.49 5.12
CA LEU A 68 1.53 1.05 4.84
C LEU A 68 2.22 0.25 5.94
N ALA A 69 3.38 0.69 6.44
CA ALA A 69 4.08 0.05 7.53
C ALA A 69 3.22 -0.03 8.82
N ARG A 70 2.51 1.06 9.16
CA ARG A 70 1.57 1.06 10.28
C ARG A 70 0.39 0.12 10.07
N LYS A 71 -0.13 0.04 8.83
CA LYS A 71 -1.22 -0.86 8.49
C LYS A 71 -0.75 -2.32 8.53
N HIS A 72 0.44 -2.61 8.00
CA HIS A 72 1.09 -3.93 8.03
C HIS A 72 1.20 -4.46 9.46
N SER A 73 1.81 -3.69 10.36
CA SER A 73 1.94 -4.07 11.78
C SER A 73 0.59 -4.35 12.43
N LYS A 74 -0.42 -3.51 12.19
CA LYS A 74 -1.78 -3.73 12.73
C LYS A 74 -2.44 -4.99 12.19
N THR A 75 -2.34 -5.24 10.88
CA THR A 75 -2.91 -6.44 10.26
C THR A 75 -2.22 -7.69 10.78
N LEU A 76 -0.89 -7.65 10.95
CA LEU A 76 -0.11 -8.75 11.52
C LEU A 76 -0.56 -9.06 12.96
N ASP A 77 -0.76 -8.04 13.79
CA ASP A 77 -1.24 -8.21 15.16
C ASP A 77 -2.64 -8.87 15.20
N LEU A 78 -3.55 -8.48 14.29
CA LEU A 78 -4.89 -9.07 14.18
C LEU A 78 -4.84 -10.55 13.78
N ILE A 79 -3.99 -10.90 12.81
CA ILE A 79 -3.78 -12.29 12.39
C ILE A 79 -3.23 -13.13 13.55
N GLN A 80 -2.25 -12.60 14.30
CA GLN A 80 -1.68 -13.29 15.47
C GLN A 80 -2.68 -13.44 16.62
N GLN A 81 -3.59 -12.48 16.80
CA GLN A 81 -4.65 -12.59 17.82
C GLN A 81 -5.67 -13.67 17.43
N GLN A 82 -6.07 -13.75 16.17
CA GLN A 82 -7.00 -14.78 15.71
C GLN A 82 -6.41 -16.19 15.80
N SER A 83 -5.13 -16.39 15.46
CA SER A 83 -4.48 -17.69 15.57
C SER A 83 -4.37 -18.18 17.02
N LYS A 84 -4.14 -17.28 17.98
CA LYS A 84 -4.15 -17.60 19.43
C LYS A 84 -5.55 -17.99 19.93
N GLN A 85 -6.61 -17.35 19.43
CA GLN A 85 -7.99 -17.68 19.81
C GLN A 85 -8.43 -19.05 19.27
N GLN A 86 -8.01 -19.42 18.05
CA GLN A 86 -8.33 -20.73 17.47
C GLN A 86 -7.68 -21.90 18.25
N GLN A 87 -6.49 -21.72 18.82
CA GLN A 87 -5.84 -22.77 19.63
C GLN A 87 -6.56 -23.09 20.95
N GLN A 88 -7.44 -22.21 21.44
CA GLN A 88 -8.24 -22.46 22.65
C GLN A 88 -9.63 -23.06 22.36
N GLN A 89 -10.07 -23.12 21.10
CA GLN A 89 -11.39 -23.65 20.71
C GLN A 89 -11.23 -24.92 19.87
N THR A 90 -11.21 -26.07 20.55
CA THR A 90 -11.22 -27.40 19.94
C THR A 90 -12.56 -27.71 19.25
N LEU A 91 -12.49 -28.04 17.95
CA LEU A 91 -13.39 -28.91 17.14
C LEU A 91 -14.79 -28.42 16.68
N THR A 92 -15.00 -27.15 16.36
CA THR A 92 -16.11 -26.80 15.43
C THR A 92 -15.54 -26.24 14.13
N THR A 93 -15.92 -26.85 13.00
CA THR A 93 -15.57 -26.42 11.65
C THR A 93 -16.18 -25.05 11.37
N ASN A 94 -15.47 -23.99 11.75
CA ASN A 94 -15.93 -22.60 11.62
C ASN A 94 -15.47 -22.04 10.26
N THR A 95 -16.11 -22.47 9.18
CA THR A 95 -15.91 -21.93 7.82
C THR A 95 -15.92 -20.39 7.79
N SER A 96 -16.68 -19.75 8.67
CA SER A 96 -16.73 -18.29 8.82
C SER A 96 -15.44 -17.68 9.37
N ASN A 97 -14.75 -18.34 10.30
CA ASN A 97 -13.48 -17.87 10.86
C ASN A 97 -12.34 -18.03 9.85
N ASP A 98 -12.34 -19.12 9.09
CA ASP A 98 -11.37 -19.36 8.01
C ASP A 98 -11.49 -18.30 6.91
N ASN A 99 -12.71 -17.89 6.56
CA ASN A 99 -12.94 -16.81 5.59
C ASN A 99 -12.36 -15.47 6.06
N ILE A 100 -12.52 -15.13 7.34
CA ILE A 100 -12.00 -13.88 7.91
C ILE A 100 -10.46 -13.90 7.97
N PHE A 101 -9.87 -15.03 8.36
CA PHE A 101 -8.42 -15.19 8.37
C PHE A 101 -7.84 -15.04 6.96
N ASN A 102 -8.46 -15.68 5.97
CA ASN A 102 -8.06 -15.57 4.56
C ASN A 102 -8.16 -14.12 4.05
N GLU A 103 -9.18 -13.37 4.47
CA GLU A 103 -9.31 -11.95 4.13
C GLU A 103 -8.15 -11.11 4.70
N TYR A 104 -7.78 -11.30 5.98
CA TYR A 104 -6.65 -10.59 6.57
C TYR A 104 -5.31 -10.98 5.94
N ALA A 105 -5.12 -12.26 5.63
CA ALA A 105 -3.92 -12.76 4.95
C ALA A 105 -3.79 -12.15 3.53
N GLN A 106 -4.91 -12.04 2.82
CA GLN A 106 -4.94 -11.38 1.51
C GLN A 106 -4.65 -9.87 1.63
N ASP A 107 -5.26 -9.18 2.60
CA ASP A 107 -5.00 -7.76 2.91
C ASP A 107 -3.51 -7.55 3.22
N LEU A 108 -2.90 -8.45 4.00
CA LEU A 108 -1.48 -8.39 4.35
C LEU A 108 -0.59 -8.53 3.10
N SER A 109 -0.87 -9.52 2.25
CA SER A 109 -0.14 -9.75 0.99
C SER A 109 -0.13 -8.49 0.11
N ILE A 110 -1.29 -7.85 -0.05
CA ILE A 110 -1.41 -6.61 -0.84
C ILE A 110 -0.56 -5.49 -0.21
N ILE A 111 -0.59 -5.34 1.12
CA ILE A 111 0.24 -4.32 1.79
C ILE A 111 1.72 -4.56 1.51
N GLU A 112 2.17 -5.81 1.57
CA GLU A 112 3.57 -6.16 1.31
C GLU A 112 3.99 -5.89 -0.12
N ASP A 113 3.16 -6.22 -1.11
CA ASP A 113 3.44 -5.93 -2.52
C ASP A 113 3.59 -4.42 -2.76
N VAL A 114 2.69 -3.62 -2.19
CA VAL A 114 2.79 -2.16 -2.31
C VAL A 114 4.01 -1.62 -1.57
N MET A 115 4.35 -2.17 -0.39
CA MET A 115 5.55 -1.76 0.34
C MET A 115 6.83 -2.06 -0.43
N ARG A 116 6.95 -3.26 -1.02
CA ARG A 116 8.11 -3.63 -1.85
C ARG A 116 8.28 -2.66 -3.01
N MET A 117 7.21 -2.34 -3.73
CA MET A 117 7.27 -1.38 -4.83
C MET A 117 7.66 0.03 -4.37
N VAL A 118 7.13 0.50 -3.24
CA VAL A 118 7.51 1.81 -2.69
C VAL A 118 9.00 1.84 -2.33
N LEU A 119 9.54 0.74 -1.78
CA LEU A 119 10.96 0.61 -1.50
C LEU A 119 11.82 0.57 -2.78
N GLU A 120 11.37 -0.12 -3.82
CA GLU A 120 12.03 -0.10 -5.13
C GLU A 120 12.07 1.31 -5.73
N ILE A 121 10.95 2.04 -5.67
CA ILE A 121 10.89 3.45 -6.10
C ILE A 121 11.90 4.30 -5.33
N ILE A 122 11.96 4.15 -4.00
CA ILE A 122 12.93 4.88 -3.17
C ILE A 122 14.35 4.52 -3.59
N ASN A 123 14.63 3.23 -3.82
CA ASN A 123 15.94 2.76 -4.25
C ASN A 123 16.35 3.35 -5.61
N SER A 124 15.43 3.40 -6.58
CA SER A 124 15.66 4.01 -7.90
C SER A 124 15.90 5.52 -7.83
N CYS A 125 15.47 6.20 -6.76
CA CYS A 125 15.73 7.63 -6.57
C CYS A 125 17.07 7.91 -5.87
N LEU A 126 17.66 6.91 -5.22
CA LEU A 126 18.90 7.03 -4.45
C LEU A 126 20.13 6.48 -5.19
N THR A 127 19.92 5.74 -6.30
CA THR A 127 20.96 5.14 -7.16
C THR A 127 21.06 5.92 -8.46
#